data_AF-A0A818C268-F1
#
_entry.id   AF-A0A818C268-F1
#
_cell.length_a   1.000
_cell.length_b   1.000
_cell.length_c   1.000
_cell.angle_alpha   90.00
_cell.angle_beta   90.00
_cell.angle_gamma   90.00
#
_symmetry.space_group_name_H-M   'P 1'
#
loop_
_entity.id
_entity.type
_entity.pdbx_description
1 polymer ?
#
loop_
_entity_poly.entity_id
_entity_poly.type
_entity_poly.pdbx_seq_one_letter_code
_entity_poly.pdbx_strand_id
1 'polypeptide(L)'
;MENQFNQIIYYVQEYAKENDLAGLLLDTPLSQIIFVEIFLQVADTMSFIASKSIVHSDLGCRNDLVFRLDPLVVKNNLVKITDFGLARSLNRSSIFENSCIFPKRYCALEILRNDGQSSYTEKSDVYSMVVRAKLDNGRLNKPPICNRQLWTLMTSCWEDEREWLPNFEEIQERLSVIEPSEVSDVRQPISSYEPPTGYTFKLNVDVSRNGLLGGKFRKIYEAQWMLEKGTEPIVLIEMNEAPTDYEVLFYKERDNHQHMISTFGFVTNNFRSIILLQERAHHGHLQELLQNNVFEPTSMVLVDIFLQIIDAMIYIVDKGMIHGNLCCSNVLVFQMDSSKPKGNFIKLTNFALARPNISSKLEDKRLTIPVEYCAPEIFRSAGRLNYSELSDVYLMGILMWEACSQGKLPYGSSISNKEIRQKKLNGEILPRPWMCDRQIWPIIKKCWENEPESRYKFQVLQTKLSSINLE
;
A
#
# COMPACT_ATOMS: atom_id res chain seq x y z
N MET A 1 -31.78 -33.53 17.97
CA MET A 1 -31.22 -32.66 19.02
C MET A 1 -30.12 -31.86 18.36
N GLU A 2 -30.49 -30.74 17.75
CA GLU A 2 -29.58 -29.85 17.02
C GLU A 2 -29.17 -28.65 17.88
N ASN A 3 -27.88 -28.32 17.79
CA ASN A 3 -27.24 -27.02 18.03
C ASN A 3 -27.43 -26.37 19.41
N GLN A 4 -26.56 -26.73 20.35
CA GLN A 4 -26.14 -25.81 21.41
C GLN A 4 -25.38 -24.63 20.78
N PHE A 5 -25.79 -23.42 21.16
CA PHE A 5 -25.26 -22.14 20.72
C PHE A 5 -23.73 -22.05 20.73
N ASN A 6 -23.11 -21.70 19.60
CA ASN A 6 -21.80 -21.06 19.57
C ASN A 6 -21.94 -19.67 20.22
N GLN A 7 -21.79 -19.59 21.54
CA GLN A 7 -21.62 -18.31 22.22
C GLN A 7 -20.24 -17.75 21.87
N ILE A 8 -20.22 -16.68 21.09
CA ILE A 8 -19.01 -15.89 20.85
C ILE A 8 -18.71 -15.14 22.15
N ILE A 9 -17.54 -15.39 22.74
CA ILE A 9 -17.06 -14.67 23.90
C ILE A 9 -16.19 -13.52 23.41
N TYR A 10 -16.56 -12.30 23.76
CA TYR A 10 -15.79 -11.09 23.47
C TYR A 10 -14.92 -10.75 24.69
N TYR A 11 -13.61 -10.60 24.48
CA TYR A 11 -12.66 -10.11 25.49
C TYR A 11 -12.28 -8.67 25.16
N VAL A 12 -12.53 -7.75 26.09
CA VAL A 12 -12.23 -6.32 25.93
C VAL A 12 -10.94 -6.01 26.68
N GLN A 13 -9.97 -5.42 25.98
CA GLN A 13 -8.65 -5.11 26.52
C GLN A 13 -8.24 -3.67 26.23
N GLU A 14 -7.17 -3.23 26.88
CA GLU A 14 -6.54 -1.95 26.56
C GLU A 14 -6.08 -1.89 25.10
N TYR A 15 -6.15 -0.71 24.52
CA TYR A 15 -5.80 -0.47 23.13
C TYR A 15 -4.43 0.19 23.00
N ALA A 16 -3.54 -0.45 22.26
CA ALA A 16 -2.21 0.07 21.96
C ALA A 16 -2.24 0.85 20.65
N LYS A 17 -1.82 2.12 20.70
CA LYS A 17 -1.92 3.05 19.57
C LYS A 17 -0.90 2.79 18.46
N GLU A 18 0.28 2.27 18.79
CA GLU A 18 1.42 2.14 17.87
C GLU A 18 1.58 0.71 17.32
N ASN A 19 0.51 -0.11 17.38
CA ASN A 19 0.43 -1.49 16.90
C ASN A 19 1.32 -2.49 17.69
N ASP A 20 1.39 -3.75 17.24
CA ASP A 20 2.33 -4.75 17.77
C ASP A 20 3.77 -4.51 17.27
N LEU A 21 4.74 -4.96 18.05
CA LEU A 21 6.17 -4.76 17.79
C LEU A 21 6.61 -5.43 16.48
N ALA A 22 5.97 -6.52 16.04
CA ALA A 22 6.30 -7.15 14.76
C ALA A 22 5.89 -6.29 13.57
N GLY A 23 4.77 -5.56 13.67
CA GLY A 23 4.38 -4.52 12.73
C GLY A 23 5.38 -3.36 12.72
N LEU A 24 5.72 -2.85 13.90
CA LEU A 24 6.61 -1.69 14.04
C LEU A 24 8.01 -1.93 13.45
N LEU A 25 8.59 -3.12 13.69
CA LEU A 25 9.92 -3.49 13.19
C LEU A 25 9.99 -3.62 11.66
N LEU A 26 8.85 -3.72 10.97
CA LEU A 26 8.79 -3.76 9.50
C LEU A 26 8.73 -2.37 8.88
N ASP A 27 8.16 -1.41 9.59
CA ASP A 27 7.79 -0.11 9.03
C ASP A 27 8.71 1.02 9.50
N THR A 28 9.35 0.87 10.67
CA THR A 28 10.24 1.89 11.24
C THR A 28 11.59 1.28 11.59
N PRO A 29 12.71 1.78 11.04
CA PRO A 29 14.03 1.41 11.53
C PRO A 29 14.21 1.99 12.94
N LEU A 30 14.04 1.15 13.95
CA LEU A 30 14.30 1.52 15.34
C LEU A 30 15.81 1.67 15.54
N SER A 31 16.23 2.64 16.34
CA SER A 31 17.63 2.71 16.78
C SER A 31 17.91 1.61 17.83
N GLN A 32 19.17 1.24 17.98
CA GLN A 32 19.56 0.19 18.93
C GLN A 32 19.13 0.51 20.37
N ILE A 33 19.15 1.79 20.75
CA ILE A 33 18.77 2.22 22.11
C ILE A 33 17.27 2.01 22.38
N ILE A 34 16.41 2.26 21.38
CA ILE A 34 14.97 2.01 21.50
C ILE A 34 14.69 0.51 21.56
N PHE A 35 15.43 -0.27 20.75
CA PHE A 35 15.30 -1.72 20.76
C PHE A 35 15.66 -2.31 22.13
N VAL A 36 16.77 -1.88 22.74
CA VAL A 36 17.16 -2.31 24.09
C VAL A 36 16.10 -1.95 25.13
N GLU A 37 15.56 -0.73 25.09
CA GLU A 37 14.51 -0.28 26.00
C GLU A 37 13.25 -1.16 25.92
N ILE A 38 12.77 -1.45 24.70
CA ILE A 38 11.60 -2.30 24.51
C ILE A 38 11.83 -3.70 25.07
N PHE A 39 12.98 -4.31 24.75
CA PHE A 39 13.32 -5.63 25.26
C PHE A 39 13.46 -5.66 26.79
N LEU A 40 13.88 -4.57 27.40
CA LEU A 40 13.97 -4.45 28.84
C LEU A 40 12.58 -4.46 29.49
N GLN A 41 11.59 -3.75 28.91
CA GLN A 41 10.20 -3.78 29.37
C GLN A 41 9.54 -5.16 29.21
N VAL A 42 9.80 -5.84 28.09
CA VAL A 42 9.31 -7.22 27.85
C VAL A 42 9.93 -8.19 28.85
N ALA A 43 11.25 -8.13 29.06
CA ALA A 43 11.94 -8.99 30.02
C ALA A 43 11.45 -8.75 31.46
N ASP A 44 11.20 -7.49 31.84
CA ASP A 44 10.62 -7.15 33.16
C ASP A 44 9.23 -7.75 33.36
N THR A 45 8.36 -7.60 32.36
CA THR A 45 7.01 -8.16 32.40
C THR A 45 7.05 -9.68 32.48
N MET A 46 7.91 -10.33 31.70
CA MET A 46 8.05 -11.79 31.71
C MET A 46 8.69 -12.33 32.99
N SER A 47 9.62 -11.58 33.60
CA SER A 47 10.16 -11.88 34.93
C SER A 47 9.05 -11.90 35.98
N PHE A 48 8.17 -10.90 35.96
CA PHE A 48 6.99 -10.86 36.82
C PHE A 48 6.05 -12.05 36.57
N ILE A 49 5.74 -12.37 35.31
CA ILE A 49 4.85 -13.50 34.95
C ILE A 49 5.45 -14.83 35.43
N ALA A 50 6.75 -15.05 35.24
CA ALA A 50 7.45 -16.24 35.70
C ALA A 50 7.41 -16.37 37.24
N SER A 51 7.52 -15.25 37.98
CA SER A 51 7.40 -15.24 39.45
C SER A 51 6.01 -15.72 39.94
N LYS A 52 4.99 -15.65 39.08
CA LYS A 52 3.63 -16.17 39.35
C LYS A 52 3.44 -17.62 38.91
N SER A 53 4.51 -18.29 38.46
CA SER A 53 4.48 -19.63 37.89
C SER A 53 3.51 -19.72 36.70
N ILE A 54 3.53 -18.69 35.86
CA ILE A 54 2.75 -18.62 34.61
C ILE A 54 3.73 -18.68 33.43
N VAL A 55 3.35 -19.41 32.38
CA VAL A 55 4.07 -19.47 31.09
C VAL A 55 3.16 -18.92 30.01
N HIS A 56 3.62 -17.95 29.23
CA HIS A 56 2.85 -17.31 28.17
C HIS A 56 2.54 -18.28 27.04
N SER A 57 3.51 -19.11 26.64
CA SER A 57 3.41 -20.18 25.63
C SER A 57 3.15 -19.70 24.18
N ASP A 58 2.88 -18.41 23.98
CA ASP A 58 2.75 -17.78 22.67
C ASP A 58 3.55 -16.48 22.54
N LEU A 59 4.63 -16.32 23.31
CA LEU A 59 5.39 -15.06 23.31
C LEU A 59 6.03 -14.78 21.94
N GLY A 60 6.08 -13.50 21.56
CA GLY A 60 6.80 -13.00 20.39
C GLY A 60 6.30 -11.62 19.99
N CYS A 61 7.03 -10.94 19.10
CA CYS A 61 6.79 -9.51 18.78
C CYS A 61 5.35 -9.16 18.35
N ARG A 62 4.56 -10.12 17.85
CA ARG A 62 3.14 -9.92 17.51
C ARG A 62 2.22 -9.72 18.72
N ASN A 63 2.67 -10.20 19.88
CA ASN A 63 1.98 -10.18 21.16
C ASN A 63 2.61 -9.13 22.11
N ASP A 64 3.57 -8.34 21.64
CA ASP A 64 4.14 -7.20 22.34
C ASP A 64 3.53 -5.93 21.76
N LEU A 65 2.55 -5.35 22.46
CA LEU A 65 1.81 -4.17 22.02
C LEU A 65 2.52 -2.88 22.40
N VAL A 66 2.75 -1.99 21.43
CA VAL A 66 3.41 -0.70 21.63
C VAL A 66 2.36 0.38 21.91
N PHE A 67 2.31 0.86 23.14
CA PHE A 67 1.36 1.89 23.59
C PHE A 67 1.84 3.30 23.30
N ARG A 68 3.16 3.50 23.36
CA ARG A 68 3.82 4.77 23.03
C ARG A 68 5.18 4.48 22.42
N LEU A 69 5.50 5.21 21.35
CA LEU A 69 6.82 5.21 20.74
C LEU A 69 7.24 6.66 20.45
N ASP A 70 8.29 7.08 21.11
CA ASP A 70 8.97 8.35 20.92
C ASP A 70 10.45 8.06 20.57
N PRO A 71 10.81 8.15 19.28
CA PRO A 71 12.17 7.88 18.84
C PRO A 71 13.21 8.85 19.39
N LEU A 72 12.78 10.00 19.92
CA LEU A 72 13.64 11.06 20.43
C LEU A 72 13.78 11.00 21.96
N VAL A 73 12.79 10.41 22.66
CA VAL A 73 12.76 10.34 24.12
C VAL A 73 12.48 8.90 24.58
N VAL A 74 13.56 8.12 24.77
CA VAL A 74 13.50 6.70 25.14
C VAL A 74 12.55 6.39 26.31
N LYS A 75 12.55 7.23 27.34
CA LYS A 75 11.72 7.05 28.55
C LYS A 75 10.21 7.17 28.33
N ASN A 76 9.77 7.71 27.19
CA ASN A 76 8.35 7.84 26.87
C ASN A 76 7.77 6.57 26.24
N ASN A 77 8.64 5.66 25.79
CA ASN A 77 8.25 4.40 25.16
C ASN A 77 7.55 3.48 26.16
N LEU A 78 6.47 2.84 25.73
CA LEU A 78 5.74 1.89 26.54
C LEU A 78 5.30 0.69 25.70
N VAL A 79 5.69 -0.50 26.14
CA VAL A 79 5.28 -1.79 25.56
C VAL A 79 4.60 -2.63 26.62
N LYS A 80 3.55 -3.36 26.24
CA LYS A 80 2.86 -4.32 27.11
C LYS A 80 2.61 -5.63 26.38
N ILE A 81 2.73 -6.74 27.09
CA ILE A 81 2.50 -8.09 26.54
C ILE A 81 1.00 -8.40 26.54
N THR A 82 0.49 -9.04 25.49
CA THR A 82 -0.92 -9.44 25.30
C THR A 82 -1.07 -10.89 24.85
N ASP A 83 -2.32 -11.33 24.72
CA ASP A 83 -2.74 -12.65 24.22
C ASP A 83 -2.26 -13.85 25.05
N PHE A 84 -2.73 -13.87 26.30
CA PHE A 84 -2.57 -15.00 27.21
C PHE A 84 -3.52 -16.17 26.90
N GLY A 85 -4.10 -16.25 25.70
CA GLY A 85 -5.07 -17.28 25.32
C GLY A 85 -4.50 -18.71 25.38
N LEU A 86 -3.18 -18.85 25.28
CA LEU A 86 -2.45 -20.12 25.40
C LEU A 86 -1.65 -20.23 26.71
N ALA A 87 -1.77 -19.26 27.62
CA ALA A 87 -0.97 -19.20 28.83
C ALA A 87 -1.36 -20.31 29.83
N ARG A 88 -0.37 -20.80 30.57
CA ARG A 88 -0.54 -21.95 31.49
C ARG A 88 -0.02 -21.60 32.88
N SER A 89 -0.73 -22.04 33.91
CA SER A 89 -0.24 -21.98 35.29
C SER A 89 0.44 -23.30 35.63
N LEU A 90 1.72 -23.25 36.01
CA LEU A 90 2.51 -24.42 36.39
C LEU A 90 2.04 -25.04 37.73
N ASN A 91 1.28 -24.28 38.53
CA ASN A 91 0.79 -24.71 39.84
C ASN A 91 -0.57 -25.42 39.80
N ARG A 92 -1.25 -25.41 38.64
CA ARG A 92 -2.51 -26.14 38.45
C ARG A 92 -2.26 -27.26 37.45
N SER A 93 -2.57 -28.49 37.86
CA SER A 93 -2.62 -29.67 36.98
C SER A 93 -3.81 -29.55 36.01
N SER A 94 -3.75 -28.58 35.11
CA SER A 94 -4.76 -28.39 34.07
C SER A 94 -4.48 -29.35 32.92
N ILE A 95 -5.39 -30.32 32.78
CA ILE A 95 -5.58 -31.21 31.65
C ILE A 95 -5.93 -30.34 30.43
N PHE A 96 -4.93 -29.89 29.68
CA PHE A 96 -5.15 -29.37 28.34
C PHE A 96 -4.56 -30.39 27.37
N GLU A 97 -5.45 -31.14 26.73
CA GLU A 97 -5.11 -32.11 25.68
C GLU A 97 -4.38 -31.41 24.52
N ASN A 98 -3.45 -32.15 23.91
CA ASN A 98 -2.49 -31.76 22.88
C ASN A 98 -3.10 -31.35 21.52
N SER A 99 -4.17 -30.56 21.49
CA SER A 99 -4.96 -30.28 20.28
C SER A 99 -4.96 -28.83 19.81
N CYS A 100 -4.00 -28.00 20.25
CA CYS A 100 -3.83 -26.66 19.67
C CYS A 100 -2.77 -26.67 18.56
N ILE A 101 -3.13 -26.13 17.39
CA ILE A 101 -2.21 -25.90 16.27
C ILE A 101 -1.32 -24.72 16.65
N PHE A 102 -0.10 -24.98 17.13
CA PHE A 102 0.82 -23.94 17.58
C PHE A 102 1.62 -23.30 16.42
N PRO A 103 2.01 -22.02 16.51
CA PRO A 103 2.90 -21.39 15.56
C PRO A 103 4.31 -22.00 15.62
N LYS A 104 4.61 -23.00 14.77
CA LYS A 104 5.92 -23.71 14.73
C LYS A 104 7.15 -22.80 14.59
N ARG A 105 6.98 -21.54 14.20
CA ARG A 105 8.07 -20.57 13.92
C ARG A 105 8.69 -19.95 15.17
N TYR A 106 7.95 -19.87 16.28
CA TYR A 106 8.39 -19.22 17.52
C TYR A 106 8.61 -20.22 18.66
N CYS A 107 8.35 -21.50 18.39
CA CYS A 107 8.37 -22.55 19.39
C CYS A 107 9.80 -22.95 19.76
N ALA A 108 10.04 -23.18 21.05
CA ALA A 108 11.33 -23.61 21.57
C ALA A 108 11.72 -25.01 21.05
N LEU A 109 13.03 -25.25 20.88
CA LEU A 109 13.53 -26.47 20.24
C LEU A 109 13.14 -27.74 21.00
N GLU A 110 13.11 -27.67 22.34
CA GLU A 110 12.70 -28.80 23.18
C GLU A 110 11.23 -29.19 22.99
N ILE A 111 10.37 -28.22 22.66
CA ILE A 111 8.96 -28.46 22.37
C ILE A 111 8.81 -29.09 20.98
N LEU A 112 9.61 -28.65 20.01
CA LEU A 112 9.64 -29.20 18.65
C LEU A 112 10.21 -30.62 18.58
N ARG A 113 11.24 -30.93 19.38
CA ARG A 113 11.91 -32.25 19.41
C ARG A 113 11.00 -33.38 19.90
N ASN A 114 10.01 -33.06 20.75
CA ASN A 114 9.11 -34.03 21.37
C ASN A 114 7.67 -33.94 20.84
N ASP A 115 7.47 -33.48 19.59
CA ASP A 115 6.14 -33.35 18.95
C ASP A 115 5.10 -32.61 19.81
N GLY A 116 5.53 -31.60 20.58
CA GLY A 116 4.65 -30.83 21.47
C GLY A 116 4.25 -31.55 22.77
N GLN A 117 4.81 -32.73 23.07
CA GLN A 117 4.53 -33.49 24.30
C GLN A 117 5.35 -33.01 25.52
N SER A 118 6.35 -32.15 25.32
CA SER A 118 7.13 -31.58 26.43
C SER A 118 6.37 -30.48 27.17
N SER A 119 6.58 -30.41 28.48
CA SER A 119 6.05 -29.33 29.30
C SER A 119 6.72 -28.00 28.94
N TYR A 120 5.88 -27.03 28.57
CA TYR A 120 6.28 -25.62 28.48
C TYR A 120 6.74 -25.12 29.85
N THR A 121 7.85 -24.39 29.87
CA THR A 121 8.34 -23.70 31.07
C THR A 121 8.67 -22.25 30.73
N GLU A 122 9.03 -21.45 31.72
CA GLU A 122 9.50 -20.08 31.55
C GLU A 122 10.67 -19.97 30.55
N LYS A 123 11.49 -21.03 30.43
CA LYS A 123 12.60 -21.10 29.47
C LYS A 123 12.13 -21.21 28.01
N SER A 124 10.96 -21.79 27.79
CA SER A 124 10.34 -21.82 26.46
C SER A 124 9.91 -20.41 26.03
N ASP A 125 9.46 -19.56 26.95
CA ASP A 125 9.20 -18.14 26.67
C ASP A 125 10.51 -17.36 26.44
N VAL A 126 11.59 -17.64 27.19
CA VAL A 126 12.91 -17.01 26.95
C VAL A 126 13.38 -17.25 25.51
N TYR A 127 13.26 -18.48 25.02
CA TYR A 127 13.57 -18.81 23.63
C TYR A 127 12.67 -18.05 22.64
N SER A 128 11.38 -17.92 22.97
CA SER A 128 10.36 -17.32 22.10
C SER A 128 10.45 -15.78 22.02
N MET A 129 10.98 -15.14 23.07
CA MET A 129 11.20 -13.68 23.15
C MET A 129 12.17 -13.16 22.08
N VAL A 130 13.10 -13.99 21.61
CA VAL A 130 14.11 -13.61 20.63
C VAL A 130 13.83 -14.37 19.32
N VAL A 131 13.21 -13.74 18.32
CA VAL A 131 12.67 -14.44 17.14
C VAL A 131 13.76 -15.01 16.21
N ARG A 132 13.58 -16.27 15.75
CA ARG A 132 14.35 -16.91 14.65
C ARG A 132 13.62 -16.72 13.31
N ALA A 133 14.18 -15.95 12.36
CA ALA A 133 13.78 -16.09 10.95
C ALA A 133 14.45 -17.35 10.37
N LYS A 134 13.63 -18.23 9.79
CA LYS A 134 14.09 -19.48 9.18
C LYS A 134 14.80 -19.18 7.85
N LEU A 135 16.11 -19.35 7.81
CA LEU A 135 16.88 -19.55 6.58
C LEU A 135 17.51 -20.94 6.63
N ASP A 136 17.56 -21.60 5.47
CA ASP A 136 18.27 -22.87 5.30
C ASP A 136 19.70 -22.72 5.84
N ASN A 137 20.11 -23.66 6.71
CA ASN A 137 21.44 -23.79 7.34
C ASN A 137 21.67 -23.13 8.72
N GLY A 138 20.63 -22.61 9.38
CA GLY A 138 20.54 -22.76 10.84
C GLY A 138 21.19 -21.72 11.76
N ARG A 139 21.68 -20.54 11.34
CA ARG A 139 21.86 -19.38 12.24
C ARG A 139 21.59 -18.06 11.50
N LEU A 140 20.94 -17.10 12.17
CA LEU A 140 20.76 -15.74 11.66
C LEU A 140 22.12 -15.05 11.55
N ASN A 141 22.35 -14.31 10.45
CA ASN A 141 23.44 -13.35 10.40
C ASN A 141 23.18 -12.26 11.44
N LYS A 142 24.23 -11.85 12.17
CA LYS A 142 24.16 -10.74 13.12
C LYS A 142 23.55 -9.51 12.44
N PRO A 143 22.40 -8.99 12.90
CA PRO A 143 21.80 -7.80 12.30
C PRO A 143 22.77 -6.60 12.39
N PRO A 144 22.87 -5.75 11.35
CA PRO A 144 23.77 -4.60 11.34
C PRO A 144 23.58 -3.65 12.53
N ILE A 145 22.36 -3.59 13.06
CA ILE A 145 21.99 -2.75 14.20
C ILE A 145 22.43 -3.32 15.56
N CYS A 146 22.66 -4.63 15.65
CA CYS A 146 23.05 -5.23 16.92
C CYS A 146 24.54 -4.99 17.16
N ASN A 147 24.90 -4.30 18.25
CA ASN A 147 26.28 -4.30 18.70
C ASN A 147 26.69 -5.73 19.16
N ARG A 148 27.97 -5.92 19.53
CA ARG A 148 28.46 -7.23 19.96
C ARG A 148 27.75 -7.73 21.23
N GLN A 149 27.51 -6.85 22.21
CA GLN A 149 26.90 -7.20 23.49
C GLN A 149 25.44 -7.69 23.33
N LEU A 150 24.64 -6.94 22.56
CA LEU A 150 23.25 -7.28 22.26
C LEU A 150 23.15 -8.59 21.47
N TRP A 151 24.01 -8.76 20.46
CA TRP A 151 24.05 -10.02 19.70
C TRP A 151 24.40 -11.22 20.59
N THR A 152 25.38 -11.09 21.48
CA THR A 152 25.76 -12.15 22.42
C THR A 152 24.62 -12.51 23.38
N LEU A 153 23.85 -11.52 23.84
CA LEU A 153 22.65 -11.76 24.64
C LEU A 153 21.58 -12.51 23.85
N MET A 154 21.25 -12.07 22.64
CA MET A 154 20.28 -12.73 21.79
C MET A 154 20.64 -14.20 21.53
N THR A 155 21.92 -14.48 21.25
CA THR A 155 22.36 -15.86 21.01
C THR A 155 22.31 -16.75 22.24
N SER A 156 22.53 -16.20 23.46
CA SER A 156 22.40 -17.00 24.69
C SER A 156 20.96 -17.41 25.00
N CYS A 157 19.96 -16.72 24.42
CA CYS A 157 18.55 -17.12 24.51
C CYS A 157 18.18 -18.25 23.52
N TRP A 158 19.14 -18.73 22.72
CA TRP A 158 18.94 -19.78 21.70
C TRP A 158 19.82 -21.01 21.91
N GLU A 159 20.32 -21.22 23.13
CA GLU A 159 21.04 -22.44 23.44
C GLU A 159 20.16 -23.68 23.28
N ASP A 160 20.77 -24.78 22.83
CA ASP A 160 20.07 -26.04 22.56
C ASP A 160 19.57 -26.73 23.85
N GLU A 161 20.27 -26.49 24.96
CA GLU A 161 19.97 -27.05 26.28
C GLU A 161 19.25 -26.04 27.16
N ARG A 162 18.08 -26.41 27.68
CA ARG A 162 17.21 -25.54 28.48
C ARG A 162 17.89 -24.98 29.74
N GLU A 163 18.79 -25.76 30.33
CA GLU A 163 19.52 -25.38 31.55
C GLU A 163 20.48 -24.20 31.32
N TRP A 164 20.88 -23.96 30.06
CA TRP A 164 21.85 -22.93 29.69
C TRP A 164 21.20 -21.64 29.24
N LEU A 165 19.88 -21.67 29.00
CA LEU A 165 19.12 -20.46 28.73
C LEU A 165 19.12 -19.58 29.99
N PRO A 166 19.34 -18.26 29.86
CA PRO A 166 19.25 -17.34 30.99
C PRO A 166 17.82 -17.28 31.53
N ASN A 167 17.63 -16.77 32.74
CA ASN A 167 16.29 -16.40 33.23
C ASN A 167 15.99 -14.92 32.86
N PHE A 168 14.75 -14.48 33.02
CA PHE A 168 14.39 -13.10 32.64
C PHE A 168 15.11 -12.05 33.49
N GLU A 169 15.40 -12.31 34.76
CA GLU A 169 16.16 -11.43 35.65
C GLU A 169 17.60 -11.21 35.14
N GLU A 170 18.29 -12.28 34.75
CA GLU A 170 19.62 -12.24 34.13
C GLU A 170 19.60 -11.49 32.78
N ILE A 171 18.54 -11.65 32.00
CA ILE A 171 18.36 -10.91 30.73
C ILE A 171 18.21 -9.41 31.02
N GLN A 172 17.44 -9.02 32.03
CA GLN A 172 17.27 -7.62 32.43
C GLN A 172 18.60 -7.00 32.86
N GLU A 173 19.36 -7.68 33.72
CA GLU A 173 20.69 -7.22 34.16
C GLU A 173 21.60 -6.99 32.95
N ARG A 174 21.62 -7.95 32.02
CA ARG A 174 22.47 -7.87 30.82
C ARG A 174 22.01 -6.79 29.83
N LEU A 175 20.71 -6.52 29.69
CA LEU A 175 20.18 -5.42 28.88
C LEU A 175 20.55 -4.05 29.46
N SER A 176 20.51 -3.91 30.80
CA SER A 176 20.73 -2.64 31.50
C SER A 176 22.14 -2.05 31.31
N VAL A 177 23.11 -2.88 30.93
CA VAL A 177 24.52 -2.51 30.76
C VAL A 177 24.98 -2.42 29.29
N ILE A 178 24.07 -2.55 28.33
CA ILE A 178 24.41 -2.46 26.89
C ILE A 178 24.59 -1.00 26.50
N GLU A 179 25.77 -0.65 25.97
CA GLU A 179 26.04 0.67 25.43
C GLU A 179 25.48 0.80 24.00
N PRO A 180 24.71 1.86 23.66
CA PRO A 180 24.25 2.11 22.30
C PRO A 180 25.42 2.30 21.32
N SER A 181 25.34 1.75 20.10
CA SER A 181 26.38 1.98 19.09
C SER A 181 26.32 3.42 18.52
N GLU A 182 27.49 4.07 18.36
CA GLU A 182 27.64 5.45 17.83
C GLU A 182 27.40 5.59 16.31
N VAL A 183 26.79 4.62 15.62
CA VAL A 183 26.72 4.63 14.15
C VAL A 183 25.75 5.71 13.68
N SER A 184 26.34 6.81 13.20
CA SER A 184 25.69 7.95 12.56
C SER A 184 24.84 7.55 11.35
N ASP A 185 23.59 8.00 11.33
CA ASP A 185 22.71 8.03 10.17
C ASP A 185 23.38 8.70 8.96
N VAL A 186 23.83 7.91 7.98
CA VAL A 186 24.27 8.44 6.67
C VAL A 186 23.59 7.66 5.57
N ARG A 187 22.62 8.32 4.91
CA ARG A 187 22.06 7.91 3.62
C ARG A 187 23.15 8.01 2.55
N GLN A 188 23.40 6.94 1.79
CA GLN A 188 23.90 7.04 0.42
C GLN A 188 23.08 6.14 -0.52
N PRO A 189 22.76 6.61 -1.74
CA PRO A 189 21.94 5.87 -2.69
C PRO A 189 22.78 4.84 -3.45
N ILE A 190 22.30 3.61 -3.57
CA ILE A 190 22.90 2.57 -4.43
C ILE A 190 22.04 2.41 -5.70
N SER A 191 22.70 2.62 -6.83
CA SER A 191 22.23 2.31 -8.19
C SER A 191 22.73 0.92 -8.60
N SER A 192 21.83 -0.07 -8.68
CA SER A 192 21.91 -1.22 -9.59
C SER A 192 20.63 -2.06 -9.41
N TYR A 193 19.79 -2.10 -10.44
CA TYR A 193 18.48 -2.76 -10.40
C TYR A 193 18.60 -4.27 -10.63
N GLU A 194 18.14 -5.05 -9.66
CA GLU A 194 17.56 -6.40 -9.84
C GLU A 194 16.13 -6.38 -9.27
N PRO A 195 15.11 -6.90 -9.99
CA PRO A 195 13.74 -6.89 -9.49
C PRO A 195 13.60 -7.86 -8.29
N PRO A 196 12.97 -7.44 -7.18
CA PRO A 196 12.94 -8.24 -5.95
C PRO A 196 11.89 -9.36 -5.96
N THR A 197 12.23 -10.50 -5.35
CA THR A 197 11.28 -11.37 -4.67
C THR A 197 10.93 -10.74 -3.30
N GLY A 198 9.69 -10.26 -3.11
CA GLY A 198 9.25 -9.69 -1.82
C GLY A 198 8.44 -8.40 -1.91
N TYR A 199 7.15 -8.50 -2.25
CA TYR A 199 6.23 -7.36 -2.15
C TYR A 199 5.31 -7.53 -0.93
N THR A 200 5.46 -6.66 0.07
CA THR A 200 4.49 -6.41 1.16
C THR A 200 4.48 -4.91 1.45
N PHE A 201 3.39 -4.22 1.12
CA PHE A 201 2.97 -3.06 1.90
C PHE A 201 2.19 -3.62 3.09
N LYS A 202 2.36 -3.01 4.26
CA LYS A 202 1.59 -3.32 5.46
C LYS A 202 1.04 -2.01 5.99
N LEU A 203 -0.18 -2.07 6.51
CA LEU A 203 -0.76 -0.96 7.24
C LEU A 203 -0.36 -1.11 8.70
N ASN A 204 0.00 0.00 9.34
CA ASN A 204 0.24 0.03 10.79
C ASN A 204 -1.04 0.02 11.63
N VAL A 205 -2.20 -0.23 11.02
CA VAL A 205 -3.49 0.05 11.62
C VAL A 205 -4.56 -0.89 11.04
N ASP A 206 -5.45 -1.38 11.91
CA ASP A 206 -6.59 -2.17 11.48
C ASP A 206 -7.58 -1.31 10.69
N VAL A 207 -8.22 -1.91 9.69
CA VAL A 207 -9.21 -1.25 8.85
C VAL A 207 -10.55 -1.96 8.97
N SER A 208 -11.59 -1.23 9.39
CA SER A 208 -12.95 -1.74 9.31
C SER A 208 -13.46 -1.59 7.89
N ARG A 209 -13.77 -2.73 7.25
CA ARG A 209 -14.42 -2.74 5.94
C ARG A 209 -15.90 -2.37 6.13
N ASN A 210 -16.28 -1.26 5.51
CA ASN A 210 -17.66 -0.79 5.41
C ASN A 210 -18.28 -1.24 4.08
N GLY A 211 -19.46 -0.69 3.74
CA GLY A 211 -20.25 -1.09 2.57
C GLY A 211 -19.47 -1.12 1.24
N LEU A 212 -19.93 -1.98 0.32
CA LEU A 212 -19.42 -2.04 -1.05
C LEU A 212 -19.81 -0.75 -1.79
N LEU A 213 -18.81 0.03 -2.22
CA LEU A 213 -19.01 1.24 -3.00
C LEU A 213 -19.23 0.92 -4.49
N GLY A 214 -18.61 -0.15 -5.02
CA GLY A 214 -18.89 -0.64 -6.37
C GLY A 214 -17.70 -1.27 -7.08
N GLY A 215 -17.93 -1.61 -8.35
CA GLY A 215 -16.93 -2.00 -9.34
C GLY A 215 -17.08 -3.44 -9.90
N LYS A 216 -17.15 -3.55 -11.24
CA LYS A 216 -17.28 -4.82 -11.98
C LYS A 216 -15.96 -5.61 -12.06
N PHE A 217 -14.83 -4.92 -12.14
CA PHE A 217 -13.49 -5.51 -12.34
C PHE A 217 -12.58 -5.41 -11.12
N ARG A 218 -12.85 -4.44 -10.24
CA ARG A 218 -12.19 -4.21 -8.94
C ARG A 218 -13.29 -3.98 -7.92
N LYS A 219 -13.24 -4.61 -6.74
CA LYS A 219 -14.26 -4.35 -5.71
C LYS A 219 -13.74 -3.25 -4.79
N ILE A 220 -14.50 -2.17 -4.68
CA ILE A 220 -14.14 -1.02 -3.86
C ILE A 220 -14.99 -1.02 -2.59
N TYR A 221 -14.34 -1.01 -1.44
CA TYR A 221 -15.00 -0.92 -0.14
C TYR A 221 -14.64 0.38 0.53
N GLU A 222 -15.63 1.02 1.13
CA GLU A 222 -15.35 2.08 2.10
C GLU A 222 -14.63 1.46 3.30
N ALA A 223 -13.70 2.21 3.87
CA ALA A 223 -12.94 1.75 5.00
C ALA A 223 -12.61 2.92 5.93
N GLN A 224 -12.46 2.59 7.21
CA GLN A 224 -12.03 3.53 8.22
C GLN A 224 -10.88 2.93 9.00
N TRP A 225 -9.88 3.77 9.30
CA TRP A 225 -8.81 3.44 10.22
C TRP A 225 -9.38 3.21 11.62
N MET A 226 -9.10 2.06 12.21
CA MET A 226 -9.60 1.67 13.53
C MET A 226 -8.93 2.46 14.66
N LEU A 227 -7.68 2.93 14.47
CA LEU A 227 -6.90 3.60 15.54
C LEU A 227 -7.08 5.10 15.70
N GLU A 228 -7.80 5.79 14.81
CA GLU A 228 -7.98 7.24 14.90
C GLU A 228 -9.43 7.67 14.66
N LYS A 229 -10.14 8.05 15.74
CA LYS A 229 -11.44 8.72 15.64
C LYS A 229 -11.27 10.07 14.94
N GLY A 230 -11.96 10.25 13.80
CA GLY A 230 -11.96 11.51 13.05
C GLY A 230 -10.94 11.60 11.91
N THR A 231 -10.29 10.49 11.54
CA THR A 231 -9.47 10.43 10.32
C THR A 231 -10.28 10.55 9.04
N GLU A 232 -9.62 11.06 7.99
CA GLU A 232 -10.19 11.02 6.66
C GLU A 232 -10.45 9.56 6.23
N PRO A 233 -11.63 9.27 5.66
CA PRO A 233 -11.98 7.93 5.23
C PRO A 233 -11.06 7.44 4.11
N ILE A 234 -10.90 6.12 4.01
CA ILE A 234 -10.10 5.47 2.97
C ILE A 234 -10.96 4.50 2.15
N VAL A 235 -10.40 3.99 1.06
CA VAL A 235 -11.01 2.93 0.26
C VAL A 235 -10.09 1.73 0.13
N LEU A 236 -10.67 0.54 0.24
CA LEU A 236 -10.03 -0.73 -0.06
C LEU A 236 -10.39 -1.12 -1.48
N ILE A 237 -9.40 -1.33 -2.35
CA ILE A 237 -9.60 -1.76 -3.72
C ILE A 237 -9.08 -3.17 -3.85
N GLU A 238 -9.98 -4.14 -3.82
CA GLU A 238 -9.67 -5.55 -4.03
C GLU A 238 -9.51 -5.84 -5.52
N MET A 239 -8.32 -6.31 -5.88
CA MET A 239 -7.94 -6.72 -7.22
C MET A 239 -7.85 -8.25 -7.28
N ASN A 240 -8.59 -8.85 -8.21
CA ASN A 240 -8.63 -10.30 -8.42
C ASN A 240 -7.33 -10.83 -9.08
N GLU A 241 -6.54 -9.94 -9.69
CA GLU A 241 -5.25 -10.26 -10.29
C GLU A 241 -4.16 -9.46 -9.57
N ALA A 242 -2.97 -10.06 -9.43
CA ALA A 242 -1.84 -9.37 -8.85
C ALA A 242 -1.48 -8.13 -9.72
N PRO A 243 -1.29 -6.94 -9.11
CA PRO A 243 -0.82 -5.76 -9.81
C PRO A 243 0.51 -6.08 -10.50
N THR A 244 0.75 -5.41 -11.61
CA THR A 244 2.05 -5.54 -12.30
C THR A 244 3.16 -5.02 -11.39
N ASP A 245 4.38 -5.54 -11.56
CA ASP A 245 5.56 -5.02 -10.86
C ASP A 245 5.67 -3.50 -11.02
N TYR A 246 5.27 -2.98 -12.19
CA TYR A 246 5.27 -1.54 -12.49
C TYR A 246 4.19 -0.74 -11.77
N GLU A 247 2.97 -1.25 -11.62
CA GLU A 247 1.93 -0.59 -10.80
C GLU A 247 2.40 -0.46 -9.34
N VAL A 248 3.02 -1.51 -8.80
CA VAL A 248 3.57 -1.51 -7.43
C VAL A 248 4.77 -0.58 -7.29
N LEU A 249 5.76 -0.68 -8.20
CA LEU A 249 6.93 0.19 -8.21
C LEU A 249 6.53 1.65 -8.33
N PHE A 250 5.55 1.96 -9.16
CA PHE A 250 5.05 3.33 -9.31
C PHE A 250 4.46 3.88 -8.00
N TYR A 251 3.67 3.09 -7.28
CA TYR A 251 3.17 3.51 -5.96
C TYR A 251 4.27 3.61 -4.91
N LYS A 252 5.34 2.80 -5.01
CA LYS A 252 6.47 2.76 -4.08
C LYS A 252 7.48 3.89 -4.26
N GLU A 253 7.82 4.20 -5.51
CA GLU A 253 8.95 5.08 -5.87
C GLU A 253 8.53 6.52 -6.18
N ARG A 254 7.23 6.83 -6.08
CA ARG A 254 6.76 8.19 -6.28
C ARG A 254 7.05 9.08 -5.07
N ASP A 255 7.45 10.31 -5.36
CA ASP A 255 7.27 11.44 -4.46
C ASP A 255 5.77 11.83 -4.40
N ASN A 256 5.34 12.45 -3.30
CA ASN A 256 3.97 12.93 -3.12
C ASN A 256 3.67 14.07 -4.10
N HIS A 257 2.93 13.79 -5.16
CA HIS A 257 2.35 14.81 -6.04
C HIS A 257 0.89 15.11 -5.63
N GLN A 258 0.54 16.39 -5.49
CA GLN A 258 -0.76 16.81 -4.97
C GLN A 258 -1.97 16.30 -5.80
N HIS A 259 -1.82 16.17 -7.12
CA HIS A 259 -2.87 15.71 -8.04
C HIS A 259 -2.78 14.21 -8.40
N MET A 260 -2.12 13.41 -7.55
CA MET A 260 -2.08 11.95 -7.69
C MET A 260 -2.61 11.28 -6.43
N ILE A 261 -3.40 10.22 -6.61
CA ILE A 261 -4.07 9.54 -5.50
C ILE A 261 -3.07 8.98 -4.49
N SER A 262 -3.18 9.34 -3.23
CA SER A 262 -2.41 8.75 -2.13
C SER A 262 -2.83 7.29 -1.95
N THR A 263 -1.82 6.42 -1.95
CA THR A 263 -1.90 4.98 -1.78
C THR A 263 -1.07 4.70 -0.55
N PHE A 264 -1.74 4.33 0.54
CA PHE A 264 -1.11 4.12 1.84
C PHE A 264 -0.46 2.75 1.94
N GLY A 265 -0.92 1.80 1.13
CA GLY A 265 -0.33 0.47 1.06
C GLY A 265 -1.19 -0.50 0.26
N PHE A 266 -0.87 -1.77 0.40
CA PHE A 266 -1.64 -2.90 -0.09
C PHE A 266 -1.66 -4.00 0.97
N VAL A 267 -2.65 -4.89 0.91
CA VAL A 267 -2.71 -6.11 1.72
C VAL A 267 -2.73 -7.28 0.77
N THR A 268 -1.84 -8.26 0.97
CA THR A 268 -1.86 -9.53 0.24
C THR A 268 -2.59 -10.57 1.08
N ASN A 269 -3.56 -11.26 0.49
CA ASN A 269 -4.15 -12.44 1.11
C ASN A 269 -3.46 -13.71 0.59
N ASN A 270 -3.54 -14.82 1.34
CA ASN A 270 -3.06 -16.16 1.00
C ASN A 270 -3.55 -16.71 -0.36
N PHE A 271 -4.49 -16.01 -1.02
CA PHE A 271 -5.14 -16.38 -2.28
C PHE A 271 -4.74 -15.51 -3.49
N ARG A 272 -3.60 -14.80 -3.47
CA ARG A 272 -3.10 -13.95 -4.58
C ARG A 272 -3.95 -12.72 -4.94
N SER A 273 -4.98 -12.38 -4.15
CA SER A 273 -5.65 -11.09 -4.26
C SER A 273 -4.85 -10.01 -3.53
N ILE A 274 -4.75 -8.83 -4.17
CA ILE A 274 -4.12 -7.64 -3.58
C ILE A 274 -5.22 -6.61 -3.31
N ILE A 275 -5.25 -6.10 -2.09
CA ILE A 275 -6.14 -5.02 -1.70
C ILE A 275 -5.32 -3.73 -1.63
N LEU A 276 -5.54 -2.75 -2.50
CA LEU A 276 -4.90 -1.44 -2.37
C LEU A 276 -5.66 -0.59 -1.36
N LEU A 277 -4.94 0.24 -0.61
CA LEU A 277 -5.50 1.22 0.30
C LEU A 277 -5.20 2.61 -0.18
N GLN A 278 -6.26 3.35 -0.50
CA GLN A 278 -6.15 4.69 -1.06
C GLN A 278 -6.99 5.67 -0.26
N GLU A 279 -6.60 6.94 -0.31
CA GLU A 279 -7.44 8.03 0.20
C GLU A 279 -8.80 8.04 -0.51
N ARG A 280 -9.86 8.42 0.21
CA ARG A 280 -11.20 8.45 -0.35
C ARG A 280 -11.46 9.81 -0.99
N ALA A 281 -11.85 9.78 -2.26
CA ALA A 281 -12.48 10.92 -2.91
C ALA A 281 -13.97 10.96 -2.54
N HIS A 282 -14.39 11.95 -1.75
CA HIS A 282 -15.78 12.05 -1.26
C HIS A 282 -16.82 12.17 -2.38
N HIS A 283 -16.43 12.73 -3.52
CA HIS A 283 -17.34 12.89 -4.66
C HIS A 283 -17.20 11.80 -5.72
N GLY A 284 -16.21 10.90 -5.61
CA GLY A 284 -16.03 9.81 -6.56
C GLY A 284 -15.42 10.25 -7.89
N HIS A 285 -15.82 9.60 -8.98
CA HIS A 285 -15.20 9.74 -10.30
C HIS A 285 -15.81 10.88 -11.12
N LEU A 286 -14.97 11.65 -11.80
CA LEU A 286 -15.40 12.79 -12.63
C LEU A 286 -16.44 12.40 -13.68
N GLN A 287 -16.26 11.25 -14.35
CA GLN A 287 -17.20 10.78 -15.38
C GLN A 287 -18.62 10.62 -14.84
N GLU A 288 -18.78 9.97 -13.69
CA GLU A 288 -20.09 9.72 -13.08
C GLU A 288 -20.75 11.02 -12.63
N LEU A 289 -19.97 11.92 -12.04
CA LEU A 289 -20.44 13.23 -11.61
C LEU A 289 -20.98 14.09 -12.77
N LEU A 290 -20.30 14.04 -13.92
CA LEU A 290 -20.73 14.73 -15.14
C LEU A 290 -21.97 14.07 -15.75
N GLN A 291 -22.00 12.75 -15.87
CA GLN A 291 -23.12 12.02 -16.48
C GLN A 291 -24.42 12.15 -15.68
N ASN A 292 -24.31 12.18 -14.35
CA ASN A 292 -25.44 12.30 -13.44
C ASN A 292 -25.87 13.76 -13.21
N ASN A 293 -25.23 14.73 -13.89
CA ASN A 293 -25.43 16.17 -13.71
C ASN A 293 -25.29 16.63 -12.24
N VAL A 294 -24.48 15.91 -11.45
CA VAL A 294 -24.12 16.32 -10.08
C VAL A 294 -23.08 17.44 -10.14
N PHE A 295 -22.22 17.41 -11.15
CA PHE A 295 -21.21 18.42 -11.40
C PHE A 295 -21.36 18.97 -12.82
N GLU A 296 -21.70 20.26 -12.94
CA GLU A 296 -21.87 20.95 -14.23
C GLU A 296 -20.84 22.09 -14.36
N PRO A 297 -19.55 21.78 -14.60
CA PRO A 297 -18.50 22.79 -14.62
C PRO A 297 -18.61 23.74 -15.81
N THR A 298 -18.35 25.03 -15.55
CA THR A 298 -18.08 26.00 -16.62
C THR A 298 -16.81 25.64 -17.40
N SER A 299 -16.63 26.21 -18.59
CA SER A 299 -15.42 25.99 -19.39
C SER A 299 -14.14 26.41 -18.65
N MET A 300 -14.18 27.45 -17.82
CA MET A 300 -13.03 27.85 -16.98
C MET A 300 -12.71 26.82 -15.91
N VAL A 301 -13.73 26.22 -15.27
CA VAL A 301 -13.53 25.14 -14.31
C VAL A 301 -12.94 23.90 -15.00
N LEU A 302 -13.40 23.56 -16.20
CA LEU A 302 -12.81 22.47 -16.98
C LEU A 302 -11.33 22.73 -17.31
N VAL A 303 -10.99 23.96 -17.71
CA VAL A 303 -9.58 24.34 -17.96
C VAL A 303 -8.73 24.15 -16.71
N ASP A 304 -9.21 24.57 -15.54
CA ASP A 304 -8.49 24.38 -14.27
C ASP A 304 -8.28 22.89 -13.95
N ILE A 305 -9.32 22.06 -14.09
CA ILE A 305 -9.23 20.60 -13.93
C ILE A 305 -8.21 20.00 -14.92
N PHE A 306 -8.21 20.43 -16.17
CA PHE A 306 -7.24 19.95 -17.16
C PHE A 306 -5.81 20.33 -16.78
N LEU A 307 -5.59 21.52 -16.24
CA LEU A 307 -4.28 21.97 -15.76
C LEU A 307 -3.79 21.12 -14.57
N GLN A 308 -4.66 20.78 -13.62
CA GLN A 308 -4.33 19.87 -12.51
C GLN A 308 -3.94 18.47 -13.01
N ILE A 309 -4.64 17.94 -14.02
CA ILE A 309 -4.31 16.65 -14.65
C ILE A 309 -2.99 16.72 -15.39
N ILE A 310 -2.75 17.78 -16.16
CA ILE A 310 -1.52 17.97 -16.92
C ILE A 310 -0.31 18.11 -16.00
N ASP A 311 -0.46 18.83 -14.87
CA ASP A 311 0.58 18.95 -13.85
C ASP A 311 1.03 17.57 -13.35
N ALA A 312 0.08 16.70 -12.99
CA ALA A 312 0.38 15.31 -12.62
C ALA A 312 1.03 14.52 -13.77
N MET A 313 0.60 14.71 -15.02
CA MET A 313 1.18 14.01 -16.17
C MET A 313 2.60 14.49 -16.50
N ILE A 314 2.92 15.77 -16.32
CA ILE A 314 4.29 16.28 -16.44
C ILE A 314 5.19 15.56 -15.43
N TYR A 315 4.75 15.47 -14.17
CA TYR A 315 5.47 14.74 -13.14
C TYR A 315 5.68 13.25 -13.51
N ILE A 316 4.65 12.57 -14.01
CA ILE A 316 4.75 11.17 -14.45
C ILE A 316 5.78 11.00 -15.58
N VAL A 317 5.76 11.89 -16.56
CA VAL A 317 6.70 11.88 -17.69
C VAL A 317 8.13 12.17 -17.24
N ASP A 318 8.32 13.12 -16.32
CA ASP A 318 9.64 13.45 -15.75
C ASP A 318 10.25 12.28 -14.97
N LYS A 319 9.41 11.40 -14.39
CA LYS A 319 9.83 10.13 -13.80
C LYS A 319 10.08 9.01 -14.82
N GLY A 320 9.99 9.32 -16.11
CA GLY A 320 10.21 8.36 -17.19
C GLY A 320 9.09 7.33 -17.32
N MET A 321 7.88 7.65 -16.87
CA MET A 321 6.74 6.74 -16.85
C MET A 321 5.65 7.16 -17.85
N ILE A 322 4.87 6.18 -18.28
CA ILE A 322 3.65 6.31 -19.08
C ILE A 322 2.50 5.85 -18.19
N HIS A 323 1.39 6.58 -18.13
CA HIS A 323 0.18 6.19 -17.40
C HIS A 323 -0.61 5.11 -18.16
N GLY A 324 -0.83 5.31 -19.46
CA GLY A 324 -1.45 4.33 -20.36
C GLY A 324 -2.96 4.13 -20.20
N ASN A 325 -3.64 4.89 -19.33
CA ASN A 325 -5.08 4.77 -19.07
C ASN A 325 -5.72 6.10 -18.63
N LEU A 326 -5.42 7.20 -19.32
CA LEU A 326 -5.95 8.50 -18.96
C LEU A 326 -7.39 8.68 -19.51
N CYS A 327 -8.38 8.74 -18.62
CA CYS A 327 -9.80 8.97 -18.95
C CYS A 327 -10.57 9.57 -17.76
N CYS A 328 -11.77 10.12 -17.98
CA CYS A 328 -12.56 10.72 -16.90
C CYS A 328 -12.94 9.75 -15.78
N SER A 329 -13.04 8.45 -16.07
CA SER A 329 -13.29 7.41 -15.04
C SER A 329 -12.11 7.21 -14.09
N ASN A 330 -10.91 7.66 -14.46
CA ASN A 330 -9.70 7.56 -13.63
C ASN A 330 -9.29 8.90 -13.01
N VAL A 331 -10.19 9.89 -13.03
CA VAL A 331 -10.04 11.17 -12.31
C VAL A 331 -10.98 11.17 -11.12
N LEU A 332 -10.42 11.32 -9.93
CA LEU A 332 -11.15 11.40 -8.67
C LEU A 332 -11.32 12.85 -8.23
N VAL A 333 -12.52 13.20 -7.76
CA VAL A 333 -12.88 14.57 -7.35
C VAL A 333 -12.98 14.66 -5.82
N PHE A 334 -12.18 15.56 -5.24
CA PHE A 334 -12.11 15.80 -3.79
C PHE A 334 -12.84 17.07 -3.37
N GLN A 335 -12.80 18.09 -4.23
CA GLN A 335 -13.56 19.32 -4.06
C GLN A 335 -14.15 19.71 -5.41
N MET A 336 -15.41 20.16 -5.41
CA MET A 336 -16.06 20.64 -6.61
C MET A 336 -16.81 21.96 -6.37
N ASP A 337 -16.66 22.89 -7.30
CA ASP A 337 -17.49 24.10 -7.43
C ASP A 337 -17.60 24.40 -8.93
N SER A 338 -18.80 24.21 -9.47
CA SER A 338 -19.11 24.37 -10.90
C SER A 338 -18.81 25.76 -11.46
N SER A 339 -18.73 26.77 -10.57
CA SER A 339 -18.59 28.18 -10.93
C SER A 339 -17.22 28.76 -10.63
N LYS A 340 -16.44 28.14 -9.74
CA LYS A 340 -15.13 28.68 -9.29
C LYS A 340 -13.99 27.79 -9.75
N PRO A 341 -13.17 28.20 -10.74
CA PRO A 341 -12.05 27.41 -11.25
C PRO A 341 -11.17 26.85 -10.13
N LYS A 342 -10.67 27.72 -9.25
CA LYS A 342 -9.80 27.36 -8.12
C LYS A 342 -10.52 26.74 -6.91
N GLY A 343 -11.82 26.45 -7.03
CA GLY A 343 -12.61 25.76 -5.99
C GLY A 343 -12.67 24.24 -6.17
N ASN A 344 -11.92 23.71 -7.14
CA ASN A 344 -11.94 22.29 -7.50
C ASN A 344 -10.59 21.65 -7.18
N PHE A 345 -10.63 20.41 -6.72
CA PHE A 345 -9.42 19.63 -6.44
C PHE A 345 -9.61 18.21 -6.93
N ILE A 346 -8.72 17.77 -7.82
CA ILE A 346 -8.76 16.44 -8.42
C ILE A 346 -7.47 15.67 -8.15
N LYS A 347 -7.56 14.34 -8.26
CA LYS A 347 -6.39 13.46 -8.28
C LYS A 347 -6.55 12.35 -9.32
N LEU A 348 -5.45 12.03 -10.00
CA LEU A 348 -5.35 10.89 -10.92
C LEU A 348 -5.21 9.58 -10.15
N THR A 349 -5.89 8.54 -10.61
CA THR A 349 -5.84 7.17 -10.06
C THR A 349 -5.67 6.12 -11.17
N ASN A 350 -5.60 4.85 -10.77
CA ASN A 350 -5.61 3.67 -11.64
C ASN A 350 -4.38 3.55 -12.57
N PHE A 351 -3.21 3.41 -11.94
CA PHE A 351 -1.91 3.20 -12.61
C PHE A 351 -1.65 1.74 -13.02
N ALA A 352 -2.70 0.94 -13.22
CA ALA A 352 -2.61 -0.48 -13.57
C ALA A 352 -1.83 -0.75 -14.85
N LEU A 353 -1.86 0.22 -15.77
CA LEU A 353 -1.24 0.15 -17.08
C LEU A 353 0.05 0.97 -17.15
N ALA A 354 0.49 1.50 -16.00
CA ALA A 354 1.66 2.34 -15.93
C ALA A 354 2.92 1.52 -16.22
N ARG A 355 3.85 2.10 -16.98
CA ARG A 355 5.08 1.43 -17.41
C ARG A 355 6.19 2.45 -17.74
N PRO A 356 7.46 2.04 -17.72
CA PRO A 356 8.56 2.90 -18.15
C PRO A 356 8.46 3.27 -19.63
N ASN A 357 8.82 4.51 -19.98
CA ASN A 357 8.83 5.04 -21.35
C ASN A 357 9.85 4.34 -22.27
N ILE A 358 10.85 3.67 -21.69
CA ILE A 358 11.96 3.02 -22.42
C ILE A 358 11.68 1.53 -22.73
N SER A 359 10.57 0.95 -22.26
CA SER A 359 10.30 -0.48 -22.41
C SER A 359 9.79 -0.87 -23.81
N SER A 360 10.65 -0.81 -24.82
CA SER A 360 10.36 -1.22 -26.20
C SER A 360 10.14 -2.73 -26.41
N LYS A 361 10.19 -3.56 -25.35
CA LYS A 361 10.27 -5.03 -25.47
C LYS A 361 9.47 -5.84 -24.44
N LEU A 362 8.33 -5.37 -23.95
CA LEU A 362 7.50 -6.18 -23.04
C LEU A 362 6.15 -6.50 -23.68
N GLU A 363 6.02 -7.74 -24.15
CA GLU A 363 4.75 -8.37 -24.49
C GLU A 363 3.93 -8.56 -23.21
N ASP A 364 3.30 -7.51 -22.69
CA ASP A 364 2.29 -7.71 -21.65
C ASP A 364 0.98 -8.14 -22.30
N LYS A 365 0.86 -9.46 -22.51
CA LYS A 365 -0.31 -10.12 -23.09
C LYS A 365 -1.60 -9.86 -22.29
N ARG A 366 -1.48 -9.35 -21.06
CA ARG A 366 -2.58 -9.16 -20.11
C ARG A 366 -3.35 -7.84 -20.22
N LEU A 367 -2.83 -6.83 -20.90
CA LEU A 367 -3.46 -5.50 -20.92
C LEU A 367 -4.44 -5.32 -22.09
N THR A 368 -5.72 -5.61 -21.87
CA THR A 368 -6.79 -5.29 -22.82
C THR A 368 -7.25 -3.86 -22.59
N ILE A 369 -6.56 -2.89 -23.19
CA ILE A 369 -7.03 -1.49 -23.21
C ILE A 369 -8.22 -1.38 -24.17
N PRO A 370 -9.33 -0.75 -23.76
CA PRO A 370 -10.47 -0.54 -24.67
C PRO A 370 -10.03 0.29 -25.89
N VAL A 371 -10.54 -0.05 -27.07
CA VAL A 371 -10.11 0.54 -28.35
C VAL A 371 -10.36 2.05 -28.41
N GLU A 372 -11.36 2.54 -27.67
CA GLU A 372 -11.73 3.94 -27.47
C GLU A 372 -10.58 4.74 -26.84
N TYR A 373 -9.82 4.12 -25.93
CA TYR A 373 -8.71 4.71 -25.17
C TYR A 373 -7.34 4.21 -25.67
N CYS A 374 -7.22 3.98 -26.97
CA CYS A 374 -5.96 3.64 -27.64
C CYS A 374 -5.64 4.68 -28.73
N ALA A 375 -4.43 5.22 -28.72
CA ALA A 375 -3.88 6.04 -29.78
C ALA A 375 -3.63 5.22 -31.07
N PRO A 376 -3.68 5.83 -32.26
CA PRO A 376 -3.64 5.10 -33.54
C PRO A 376 -2.35 4.30 -33.77
N GLU A 377 -1.20 4.79 -33.30
CA GLU A 377 0.10 4.14 -33.43
C GLU A 377 0.16 2.76 -32.74
N ILE A 378 -0.62 2.56 -31.68
CA ILE A 378 -0.72 1.29 -30.95
C ILE A 378 -1.33 0.18 -31.84
N PHE A 379 -2.12 0.55 -32.83
CA PHE A 379 -2.79 -0.39 -33.74
C PHE A 379 -1.98 -0.72 -35.00
N ARG A 380 -1.02 0.13 -35.38
CA ARG A 380 -0.23 0.00 -36.63
C ARG A 380 0.86 -1.06 -36.50
N SER A 381 1.46 -1.15 -35.33
CA SER A 381 2.47 -2.17 -35.03
C SER A 381 1.77 -3.51 -34.79
N ALA A 382 2.35 -4.61 -35.28
CA ALA A 382 1.85 -5.98 -35.09
C ALA A 382 2.00 -6.48 -33.64
N GLY A 383 1.85 -5.60 -32.66
CA GLY A 383 2.05 -5.81 -31.23
C GLY A 383 2.01 -4.48 -30.46
N ARG A 384 1.66 -4.55 -29.17
CA ARG A 384 1.45 -3.45 -28.21
C ARG A 384 2.74 -2.66 -27.84
N LEU A 385 3.71 -2.56 -28.74
CA LEU A 385 5.12 -2.25 -28.44
C LEU A 385 5.50 -0.76 -28.51
N ASN A 386 4.58 0.14 -28.87
CA ASN A 386 4.91 1.55 -29.17
C ASN A 386 4.17 2.57 -28.28
N TYR A 387 3.86 2.23 -27.04
CA TYR A 387 3.37 3.26 -26.11
C TYR A 387 4.48 4.24 -25.78
N SER A 388 4.14 5.53 -25.78
CA SER A 388 5.04 6.62 -25.41
C SER A 388 4.30 7.68 -24.59
N GLU A 389 5.03 8.67 -24.06
CA GLU A 389 4.43 9.89 -23.49
C GLU A 389 3.40 10.54 -24.43
N LEU A 390 3.63 10.46 -25.74
CA LEU A 390 2.76 11.05 -26.77
C LEU A 390 1.47 10.24 -26.98
N SER A 391 1.46 8.97 -26.58
CA SER A 391 0.23 8.18 -26.51
C SER A 391 -0.65 8.65 -25.34
N ASP A 392 -0.08 9.01 -24.20
CA ASP A 392 -0.83 9.61 -23.09
C ASP A 392 -1.35 11.01 -23.44
N VAL A 393 -0.61 11.79 -24.24
CA VAL A 393 -1.10 13.05 -24.80
C VAL A 393 -2.38 12.85 -25.62
N TYR A 394 -2.43 11.78 -26.45
CA TYR A 394 -3.65 11.44 -27.19
C TYR A 394 -4.82 11.14 -26.25
N LEU A 395 -4.55 10.40 -25.17
CA LEU A 395 -5.55 10.09 -24.14
C LEU A 395 -5.99 11.34 -23.35
N MET A 396 -5.11 12.31 -23.13
CA MET A 396 -5.48 13.62 -22.58
C MET A 396 -6.51 14.31 -23.49
N GLY A 397 -6.36 14.19 -24.82
CA GLY A 397 -7.36 14.66 -25.78
C GLY A 397 -8.72 13.96 -25.63
N ILE A 398 -8.71 12.63 -25.45
CA ILE A 398 -9.93 11.86 -25.19
C ILE A 398 -10.59 12.31 -23.87
N LEU A 399 -9.82 12.44 -22.79
CA LEU A 399 -10.30 12.91 -21.49
C LEU A 399 -10.92 14.30 -21.58
N MET A 400 -10.26 15.26 -22.24
CA MET A 400 -10.80 16.61 -22.45
C MET A 400 -12.11 16.58 -23.24
N TRP A 401 -12.22 15.71 -24.24
CA TRP A 401 -13.45 15.52 -25.00
C TRP A 401 -14.57 14.90 -24.17
N GLU A 402 -14.27 13.88 -23.36
CA GLU A 402 -15.23 13.27 -22.43
C GLU A 402 -15.77 14.31 -21.46
N ALA A 403 -14.89 15.10 -20.83
CA ALA A 403 -15.30 16.13 -19.89
C ALA A 403 -16.18 17.20 -20.54
N CYS A 404 -15.78 17.72 -21.71
CA CYS A 404 -16.57 18.68 -22.49
C CYS A 404 -17.87 18.10 -23.08
N SER A 405 -18.05 16.77 -23.07
CA SER A 405 -19.25 16.10 -23.56
C SER A 405 -20.14 15.58 -22.43
N GLN A 406 -19.92 16.04 -21.19
CA GLN A 406 -20.63 15.61 -19.98
C GLN A 406 -20.42 14.12 -19.68
N GLY A 407 -19.18 13.66 -19.83
CA GLY A 407 -18.76 12.30 -19.51
C GLY A 407 -19.23 11.24 -20.51
N LYS A 408 -19.65 11.62 -21.74
CA LYS A 408 -20.10 10.63 -22.74
C LYS A 408 -18.98 9.67 -23.12
N LEU A 409 -19.37 8.43 -23.39
CA LEU A 409 -18.45 7.42 -23.94
C LEU A 409 -17.94 7.86 -25.33
N PRO A 410 -16.62 7.93 -25.55
CA PRO A 410 -16.05 8.21 -26.87
C PRO A 410 -16.58 7.21 -27.91
N TYR A 411 -16.95 7.71 -29.10
CA TYR A 411 -17.52 6.92 -30.21
C TYR A 411 -18.90 6.27 -29.94
N GLY A 412 -19.43 6.32 -28.71
CA GLY A 412 -20.71 5.74 -28.34
C GLY A 412 -20.71 4.20 -28.31
N SER A 413 -21.81 3.60 -27.85
CA SER A 413 -21.92 2.15 -27.66
C SER A 413 -22.33 1.37 -28.92
N SER A 414 -22.75 2.07 -29.99
CA SER A 414 -23.28 1.46 -31.21
C SER A 414 -22.21 1.13 -32.25
N ILE A 415 -20.97 1.62 -32.07
CA ILE A 415 -19.88 1.45 -33.02
C ILE A 415 -19.01 0.27 -32.57
N SER A 416 -18.66 -0.62 -33.51
CA SER A 416 -17.82 -1.78 -33.19
C SER A 416 -16.35 -1.39 -32.98
N ASN A 417 -15.62 -2.13 -32.14
CA ASN A 417 -14.17 -1.96 -31.95
C ASN A 417 -13.38 -1.94 -33.28
N LYS A 418 -13.79 -2.76 -34.26
CA LYS A 418 -13.15 -2.80 -35.58
C LYS A 418 -13.35 -1.48 -36.33
N GLU A 419 -14.54 -0.90 -36.26
CA GLU A 419 -14.86 0.37 -36.89
C GLU A 419 -14.15 1.53 -36.20
N ILE A 420 -14.14 1.59 -34.85
CA ILE A 420 -13.40 2.62 -34.10
C ILE A 420 -11.91 2.59 -34.48
N ARG A 421 -11.31 1.41 -34.53
CA ARG A 421 -9.91 1.23 -34.97
C ARG A 421 -9.70 1.78 -36.39
N GLN A 422 -10.59 1.48 -37.33
CA GLN A 422 -10.47 1.96 -38.70
C GLN A 422 -10.56 3.49 -38.79
N LYS A 423 -11.54 4.09 -38.10
CA LYS A 423 -11.71 5.55 -38.04
C LYS A 423 -10.45 6.25 -37.53
N LYS A 424 -9.90 5.75 -36.41
CA LYS A 424 -8.66 6.28 -35.84
C LYS A 424 -7.47 6.16 -36.80
N LEU A 425 -7.31 5.01 -37.47
CA LEU A 425 -6.24 4.79 -38.44
C LEU A 425 -6.35 5.73 -39.66
N ASN A 426 -7.58 6.05 -40.07
CA ASN A 426 -7.88 7.00 -41.14
C ASN A 426 -7.68 8.47 -40.72
N GLY A 427 -7.34 8.74 -39.46
CA GLY A 427 -7.23 10.11 -38.93
C GLY A 427 -8.57 10.80 -38.67
N GLU A 428 -9.67 10.04 -38.62
CA GLU A 428 -10.98 10.58 -38.24
C GLU A 428 -10.99 10.88 -36.74
N ILE A 429 -11.41 12.10 -36.40
CA ILE A 429 -11.54 12.57 -35.02
C ILE A 429 -13.01 12.68 -34.61
N LEU A 430 -13.28 12.63 -33.31
CA LEU A 430 -14.62 12.86 -32.77
C LEU A 430 -15.11 14.28 -33.11
N PRO A 431 -16.43 14.51 -33.22
CA PRO A 431 -16.97 15.85 -33.41
C PRO A 431 -16.76 16.71 -32.16
N ARG A 432 -16.68 18.04 -32.33
CA ARG A 432 -16.60 18.99 -31.21
C ARG A 432 -17.82 18.85 -30.30
N PRO A 433 -17.64 18.58 -28.99
CA PRO A 433 -18.75 18.58 -28.03
C PRO A 433 -19.42 19.96 -27.96
N TRP A 434 -20.72 19.98 -27.66
CA TRP A 434 -21.48 21.22 -27.65
C TRP A 434 -20.98 22.23 -26.60
N MET A 435 -20.56 21.76 -25.42
CA MET A 435 -19.98 22.59 -24.36
C MET A 435 -18.48 22.85 -24.51
N CYS A 436 -17.83 22.25 -25.51
CA CYS A 436 -16.40 22.49 -25.73
C CYS A 436 -16.21 23.90 -26.28
N ASP A 437 -15.57 24.76 -25.49
CA ASP A 437 -15.23 26.11 -25.92
C ASP A 437 -14.40 26.10 -27.22
N ARG A 438 -14.58 27.14 -28.05
CA ARG A 438 -13.90 27.27 -29.34
C ARG A 438 -12.38 27.44 -29.20
N GLN A 439 -11.89 27.94 -28.08
CA GLN A 439 -10.47 28.08 -27.77
C GLN A 439 -9.84 26.76 -27.29
N ILE A 440 -10.61 25.90 -26.63
CA ILE A 440 -10.16 24.58 -26.17
C ILE A 440 -10.08 23.59 -27.34
N TRP A 441 -11.03 23.67 -28.29
CA TRP A 441 -11.14 22.69 -29.37
C TRP A 441 -9.87 22.50 -30.24
N PRO A 442 -9.17 23.57 -30.68
CA PRO A 442 -7.90 23.42 -31.40
C PRO A 442 -6.83 22.67 -30.62
N ILE A 443 -6.81 22.80 -29.29
CA ILE A 443 -5.86 22.10 -28.42
C ILE A 443 -6.20 20.61 -28.38
N ILE A 444 -7.47 20.25 -28.21
CA ILE A 444 -7.94 18.85 -28.26
C ILE A 444 -7.57 18.21 -29.61
N LYS A 445 -7.84 18.90 -30.72
CA LYS A 445 -7.45 18.41 -32.05
C LYS A 445 -5.96 18.15 -32.18
N LYS A 446 -5.12 18.99 -31.55
CA LYS A 446 -3.67 18.80 -31.59
C LYS A 446 -3.20 17.57 -30.81
N CYS A 447 -3.91 17.17 -29.76
CA CYS A 447 -3.66 15.90 -29.08
C CYS A 447 -3.95 14.68 -29.97
N TRP A 448 -4.81 14.82 -30.99
CA TRP A 448 -5.25 13.72 -31.86
C TRP A 448 -4.56 13.70 -33.22
N GLU A 449 -3.42 14.37 -33.36
CA GLU A 449 -2.58 14.25 -34.55
C GLU A 449 -2.18 12.78 -34.76
N ASN A 450 -2.23 12.36 -36.03
CA ASN A 450 -2.09 10.95 -36.39
C ASN A 450 -0.66 10.44 -36.16
N GLU A 451 0.31 11.32 -36.37
CA GLU A 451 1.72 11.13 -36.04
C GLU A 451 1.99 11.62 -34.61
N PRO A 452 2.53 10.76 -33.71
CA PRO A 452 2.76 11.13 -32.31
C PRO A 452 3.59 12.41 -32.15
N GLU A 453 4.67 12.55 -32.92
CA GLU A 453 5.58 13.71 -32.90
C GLU A 453 4.92 15.03 -33.30
N SER A 454 3.76 14.97 -33.97
CA SER A 454 2.99 16.16 -34.32
C SER A 454 2.10 16.66 -33.18
N ARG A 455 1.95 15.89 -32.10
CA ARG A 455 1.17 16.26 -30.92
C ARG A 455 1.96 17.21 -30.01
N TYR A 456 1.25 17.98 -29.19
CA TYR A 456 1.91 18.79 -28.16
C TYR A 456 2.42 17.93 -27.01
N LYS A 457 3.61 18.23 -26.50
CA LYS A 457 4.05 17.71 -25.20
C LYS A 457 3.23 18.32 -24.06
N PHE A 458 3.17 17.65 -22.90
CA PHE A 458 2.40 18.11 -21.75
C PHE A 458 2.76 19.53 -21.28
N GLN A 459 4.04 19.91 -21.27
CA GLN A 459 4.47 21.27 -20.91
C GLN A 459 3.91 22.33 -21.88
N VAL A 460 3.83 21.99 -23.17
CA VAL A 460 3.25 22.86 -24.20
C VAL A 460 1.73 22.93 -24.04
N LEU A 461 1.07 21.81 -23.74
CA LEU A 461 -0.37 21.79 -23.42
C LEU A 461 -0.70 22.67 -22.22
N GLN A 462 0.08 22.58 -21.14
CA GLN A 462 -0.08 23.41 -19.95
C GLN A 462 -0.02 24.90 -20.31
N THR A 463 0.99 25.29 -21.09
CA THR A 463 1.15 26.69 -21.54
C THR A 463 -0.03 27.14 -22.40
N LYS A 464 -0.48 26.31 -23.35
CA LYS A 464 -1.60 26.64 -24.25
C LYS A 464 -2.92 26.78 -23.49
N LEU A 465 -3.22 25.86 -22.58
CA LEU A 465 -4.45 25.93 -21.77
C LEU A 465 -4.42 27.10 -20.79
N SER A 466 -3.27 27.38 -20.16
CA SER A 466 -3.11 28.52 -19.25
C SER A 466 -3.26 29.88 -19.95
N SER A 467 -3.00 29.93 -21.26
CA SER A 467 -3.16 31.14 -22.07
C SER A 467 -4.59 31.38 -22.56
N ILE A 468 -5.51 30.44 -22.34
CA ILE A 468 -6.91 30.64 -22.72
C ILE A 468 -7.51 31.69 -21.80
N ASN A 469 -8.07 32.74 -22.41
CA ASN A 469 -8.87 33.72 -21.73
C ASN A 469 -10.34 33.48 -22.13
N LEU A 470 -11.09 32.80 -21.26
CA LEU A 470 -12.51 32.55 -21.46
C LEU A 470 -13.27 33.75 -20.88
N GLU A 471 -13.96 34.48 -21.75
CA GLU A 471 -14.81 35.63 -21.37
C GLU A 471 -16.11 35.18 -20.68
#